data_AF-A0A2N5VU72-F1
#
_entry.id   AF-A0A2N5VU72-F1
#
_cell.length_a   1.000
_cell.length_b   1.000
_cell.length_c   1.000
_cell.angle_alpha   90.00
_cell.angle_beta   90.00
_cell.angle_gamma   90.00
#
_symmetry.space_group_name_H-M   'P 1'
#
loop_
_entity.id
_entity.type
_entity.pdbx_description
1 polymer ?
#
loop_
_entity_poly.entity_id
_entity_poly.type
_entity_poly.pdbx_seq_one_letter_code
_entity_poly.pdbx_strand_id
1 'polypeptide(L)'
;MFDGNNFTAFLKRYEREARVFELDEYAMAMQIGRFVKTEELKQELEAMDGYDDAQWDILRPAMMELWGERDNTILHTQQDLIDLSGKLAKKGGLATVQEYKTYLGKFSAILTYLIKKAAPSQRRRLISIPNSIFTNKSEEH
;
A
#
# COMPACT_ATOMS: atom_id res chain seq x y z
N MET A 1 8.13 3.67 11.17
CA MET A 1 9.01 3.58 9.99
C MET A 1 8.17 3.63 8.73
N PHE A 2 8.49 4.54 7.82
CA PHE A 2 7.86 4.75 6.50
C PHE A 2 8.68 4.05 5.41
N ASP A 3 8.00 3.29 4.55
CA ASP A 3 8.60 2.48 3.49
C ASP A 3 8.00 2.77 2.10
N GLY A 4 7.47 3.98 1.90
CA GLY A 4 6.86 4.39 0.64
C GLY A 4 5.37 4.06 0.55
N ASN A 5 4.79 3.34 1.52
CA ASN A 5 3.37 2.97 1.52
C ASN A 5 2.59 3.56 2.70
N ASN A 6 1.36 4.01 2.44
CA ASN A 6 0.43 4.53 3.46
C ASN A 6 1.04 5.71 4.26
N PHE A 7 1.65 6.65 3.54
CA PHE A 7 2.29 7.85 4.09
C PHE A 7 1.36 8.65 5.00
N THR A 8 0.10 8.88 4.61
CA THR A 8 -0.93 9.57 5.38
C THR A 8 -1.12 8.93 6.76
N ALA A 9 -1.13 7.61 6.82
CA ALA A 9 -1.27 6.88 8.08
C ALA A 9 0.01 6.94 8.92
N PHE A 10 1.17 6.94 8.27
CA PHE A 10 2.47 7.15 8.94
C PHE A 10 2.55 8.56 9.55
N LEU A 11 2.29 9.60 8.76
CA LEU A 11 2.37 11.00 9.19
C LEU A 11 1.42 11.27 10.36
N LYS A 12 0.17 10.79 10.29
CA LYS A 12 -0.80 10.92 11.39
C LYS A 12 -0.32 10.27 12.71
N ARG A 13 0.43 9.17 12.64
CA ARG A 13 1.02 8.55 13.84
C ARG A 13 2.20 9.36 14.34
N TYR A 14 3.07 9.82 13.44
CA TYR A 14 4.21 10.66 13.76
C TYR A 14 3.80 11.94 14.50
N GLU A 15 2.85 12.70 13.96
CA GLU A 15 2.31 13.93 14.57
C GLU A 15 1.67 13.67 15.94
N ARG A 16 1.00 12.52 16.10
CA ARG A 16 0.41 12.14 17.39
C ARG A 16 1.48 11.91 18.45
N GLU A 17 2.52 11.14 18.13
CA GLU A 17 3.62 10.90 19.05
C GLU A 17 4.37 12.19 19.36
N ALA A 18 4.65 13.03 18.35
CA ALA A 18 5.26 14.34 18.54
C ALA A 18 4.48 15.19 19.56
N ARG A 19 3.14 15.16 19.51
CA ARG A 19 2.29 15.83 20.49
C ARG A 19 2.41 15.24 21.91
N VAL A 20 2.51 13.92 22.03
CA VAL A 20 2.68 13.23 23.33
C VAL A 20 4.02 13.59 23.97
N PHE A 21 5.06 13.75 23.16
CA PHE A 21 6.40 14.15 23.59
C PHE A 21 6.63 15.67 23.56
N GLU A 22 5.59 16.47 23.32
CA GLU A 22 5.64 17.93 23.26
C GLU A 22 6.75 18.48 22.35
N LEU A 23 7.00 17.80 21.22
CA LEU A 23 7.96 18.26 20.22
C LEU A 23 7.42 19.50 19.51
N ASP A 24 8.30 20.48 19.32
CA ASP A 24 8.04 21.60 18.42
C ASP A 24 8.21 21.20 16.95
N GLU A 25 7.73 22.06 16.06
CA GLU A 25 7.76 21.84 14.62
C GLU A 25 9.19 21.69 14.07
N TYR A 26 10.15 22.44 14.62
CA TYR A 26 11.56 22.31 14.26
C TYR A 26 12.11 20.91 14.58
N ALA A 27 11.87 20.42 15.80
CA ALA A 27 12.27 19.08 16.23
C ALA A 27 11.56 18.00 15.40
N MET A 28 10.30 18.23 15.00
CA MET A 28 9.58 17.33 14.11
C MET A 28 10.24 17.24 12.72
N ALA A 29 10.61 18.36 12.10
CA ALA A 29 11.29 18.35 10.81
C ALA A 29 12.68 17.69 10.90
N MET A 30 13.45 17.99 11.95
CA MET A 30 14.78 17.41 12.17
C MET A 30 14.79 15.88 12.35
N GLN A 31 13.72 15.31 12.93
CA GLN A 31 13.69 13.89 13.29
C GLN A 31 13.03 12.99 12.24
N ILE A 32 12.22 13.53 11.34
CA ILE A 32 11.37 12.70 10.47
C ILE A 32 12.17 11.77 9.54
N GLY A 33 13.34 12.22 9.07
CA GLY A 33 14.24 11.42 8.24
C GLY A 33 14.72 10.12 8.91
N ARG A 34 14.79 10.08 10.25
CA ARG A 34 15.15 8.85 11.01
C ARG A 34 14.11 7.75 10.87
N PHE A 35 12.89 8.11 10.48
CA PHE A 35 11.80 7.18 10.35
C PHE A 35 11.57 6.71 8.91
N VAL A 36 12.40 7.16 7.95
CA VAL A 36 12.36 6.75 6.54
C VAL A 36 13.29 5.55 6.31
N LYS A 37 12.76 4.47 5.70
CA LYS A 37 13.47 3.18 5.64
C LYS A 37 14.53 3.06 4.55
N THR A 38 14.29 3.60 3.36
CA THR A 38 15.16 3.36 2.19
C THR A 38 15.93 4.61 1.82
N GLU A 39 17.10 4.45 1.22
CA GLU A 39 17.94 5.58 0.80
C GLU A 39 17.26 6.39 -0.30
N GLU A 40 16.51 5.76 -1.19
CA GLU A 40 15.75 6.47 -2.23
C GLU A 40 14.70 7.41 -1.61
N LEU A 41 13.98 6.96 -0.58
CA LEU A 41 13.00 7.80 0.11
C LEU A 41 13.66 8.91 0.93
N LYS A 42 14.88 8.69 1.45
CA LYS A 42 15.63 9.75 2.14
C LYS A 42 16.10 10.81 1.14
N GLN A 43 16.61 10.41 -0.01
CA GLN A 43 16.98 11.34 -1.08
C GLN A 43 15.77 12.15 -1.56
N GLU A 44 14.61 11.51 -1.70
CA GLU A 44 13.35 12.23 -2.00
C GLU A 44 13.01 13.24 -0.90
N LEU A 45 13.14 12.88 0.38
CA LEU A 45 12.88 13.77 1.52
C LEU A 45 13.85 14.96 1.56
N GLU A 46 15.14 14.69 1.37
CA GLU A 46 16.22 15.69 1.37
C GLU A 46 16.06 16.71 0.26
N ALA A 47 15.41 16.34 -0.86
CA ALA A 47 15.14 17.23 -1.98
C ALA A 47 13.85 18.06 -1.82
N MET A 48 13.08 17.90 -0.73
CA MET A 48 11.83 18.62 -0.52
C MET A 48 12.06 20.01 0.09
N ASP A 49 11.24 20.98 -0.35
CA ASP A 49 11.23 22.32 0.22
C ASP A 49 11.01 22.26 1.75
N GLY A 50 11.80 23.05 2.48
CA GLY A 50 11.75 23.12 3.94
C GLY A 50 12.50 22.01 4.68
N TYR A 51 13.10 21.03 3.99
CA TYR A 51 13.91 20.00 4.65
C TYR A 51 15.20 20.56 5.26
N ASP A 52 16.02 21.23 4.46
CA ASP A 52 17.34 21.72 4.87
C ASP A 52 17.25 22.71 6.04
N ASP A 53 16.22 23.57 6.03
CA ASP A 53 15.98 24.60 7.05
C ASP A 53 15.07 24.10 8.20
N ALA A 54 14.67 22.82 8.19
CA ALA A 54 13.76 22.21 9.15
C ALA A 54 12.44 22.98 9.35
N GLN A 55 11.89 23.51 8.26
CA GLN A 55 10.63 24.25 8.21
C GLN A 55 9.46 23.28 8.04
N TRP A 56 8.89 22.80 9.15
CA TRP A 56 7.82 21.80 9.13
C TRP A 56 6.57 22.26 8.37
N ASP A 57 6.22 23.54 8.45
CA ASP A 57 5.08 24.16 7.77
C ASP A 57 5.21 24.10 6.24
N ILE A 58 6.42 24.00 5.71
CA ILE A 58 6.74 23.82 4.28
C ILE A 58 6.99 22.34 3.95
N LEU A 59 7.77 21.64 4.78
CA LEU A 59 8.14 20.25 4.55
C LEU A 59 6.93 19.30 4.61
N ARG A 60 6.01 19.53 5.56
CA ARG A 60 4.81 18.71 5.73
C ARG A 60 3.92 18.69 4.48
N PRO A 61 3.51 19.83 3.89
CA PRO A 61 2.74 19.81 2.65
C PRO A 61 3.53 19.21 1.49
N ALA A 62 4.85 19.46 1.35
CA ALA A 62 5.66 18.86 0.30
C ALA A 62 5.67 17.31 0.36
N MET A 63 5.84 16.74 1.56
CA MET A 63 5.71 15.29 1.75
C MET A 63 4.30 14.77 1.43
N MET A 64 3.26 15.53 1.77
CA MET A 64 1.88 15.14 1.48
C MET A 64 1.56 15.19 -0.02
N GLU A 65 2.11 16.16 -0.75
CA GLU A 65 1.98 16.26 -2.20
C GLU A 65 2.63 15.05 -2.88
N LEU A 66 3.91 14.77 -2.59
CA LEU A 66 4.60 13.67 -3.27
C LEU A 66 4.17 12.28 -2.80
N TRP A 67 4.08 12.06 -1.48
CA TRP A 67 3.85 10.74 -0.91
C TRP A 67 2.41 10.49 -0.50
N GLY A 68 1.66 11.53 -0.15
CA GLY A 68 0.22 11.42 0.09
C GLY A 68 -0.54 11.09 -1.18
N GLU A 69 -0.12 11.57 -2.36
CA GLU A 69 -0.70 11.14 -3.64
C GLU A 69 -0.40 9.67 -3.97
N ARG A 70 0.79 9.18 -3.62
CA ARG A 70 1.15 7.75 -3.77
C ARG A 70 0.22 6.84 -2.96
N ASP A 71 -0.32 7.32 -1.83
CA ASP A 71 -1.33 6.56 -1.07
C ASP A 71 -2.63 6.33 -1.84
N ASN A 72 -2.95 7.25 -2.75
CA ASN A 72 -4.15 7.24 -3.59
C ASN A 72 -3.90 6.56 -4.95
N THR A 73 -2.65 6.21 -5.28
CA THR A 73 -2.36 5.48 -6.51
C THR A 73 -2.94 4.07 -6.39
N ILE A 74 -4.00 3.79 -7.15
CA ILE A 74 -4.64 2.48 -7.18
C ILE A 74 -3.70 1.49 -7.89
N LEU A 75 -2.87 0.79 -7.14
CA LEU A 75 -1.95 -0.22 -7.69
C LEU A 75 -2.69 -1.44 -8.23
N HIS A 76 -3.76 -1.86 -7.54
CA HIS A 76 -4.64 -2.93 -8.00
C HIS A 76 -6.10 -2.63 -7.71
N THR A 77 -6.96 -3.08 -8.62
CA THR A 77 -8.41 -2.95 -8.61
C THR A 77 -9.07 -4.32 -8.50
N GLN A 78 -10.38 -4.36 -8.22
CA GLN A 78 -11.15 -5.59 -8.34
C GLN A 78 -11.17 -6.11 -9.79
N GLN A 79 -11.05 -5.22 -10.79
CA GLN A 79 -10.95 -5.61 -12.20
C GLN A 79 -9.69 -6.42 -12.48
N ASP A 80 -8.57 -6.14 -11.81
CA ASP A 80 -7.35 -6.93 -11.96
C ASP A 80 -7.53 -8.39 -11.52
N LEU A 81 -8.35 -8.66 -10.48
CA LEU A 81 -8.72 -10.03 -10.10
C LEU A 81 -9.58 -10.70 -11.17
N ILE A 82 -10.57 -9.97 -11.69
CA ILE A 82 -11.48 -10.45 -12.73
C ILE A 82 -10.66 -10.79 -13.98
N ASP A 83 -9.81 -9.89 -14.45
CA ASP A 83 -8.96 -10.08 -15.63
C ASP A 83 -7.98 -11.25 -15.44
N LEU A 84 -7.40 -11.40 -14.24
CA LEU A 84 -6.51 -12.51 -13.93
C LEU A 84 -7.25 -13.86 -14.00
N SER A 85 -8.46 -13.94 -13.44
CA SER A 85 -9.31 -15.14 -13.54
C SER A 85 -9.79 -15.41 -14.97
N GLY A 86 -10.16 -14.37 -15.72
CA GLY A 86 -10.62 -14.48 -17.10
C GLY A 86 -9.53 -14.96 -18.05
N LYS A 87 -8.28 -14.48 -17.88
CA LYS A 87 -7.11 -14.97 -18.61
C LYS A 87 -6.87 -16.46 -18.35
N LEU A 88 -7.03 -16.90 -17.10
CA LEU A 88 -6.91 -18.32 -16.74
C LEU A 88 -8.01 -19.16 -17.40
N ALA A 89 -9.27 -18.71 -17.38
CA ALA A 89 -10.38 -19.40 -18.02
C ALA A 89 -10.18 -19.53 -19.54
N LYS A 90 -9.77 -18.45 -20.22
CA LYS A 90 -9.47 -18.45 -21.66
C LYS A 90 -8.33 -19.38 -22.06
N LYS A 91 -7.35 -19.57 -21.17
CA LYS A 91 -6.23 -20.51 -21.38
C LYS A 91 -6.66 -21.98 -21.27
N GLY A 92 -7.83 -22.28 -20.69
CA GLY A 92 -8.28 -23.64 -20.41
C GLY A 92 -7.73 -24.21 -19.10
N GLY A 93 -7.20 -23.36 -18.21
CA GLY A 93 -6.66 -23.77 -16.91
C GLY A 93 -5.14 -23.67 -16.77
N LEU A 94 -4.63 -24.26 -15.70
CA LEU A 94 -3.21 -24.32 -15.36
C LEU A 94 -2.71 -25.73 -15.67
N ALA A 95 -1.68 -25.85 -16.51
CA ALA A 95 -1.15 -27.14 -16.94
C ALA A 95 0.00 -27.63 -16.04
N THR A 96 0.64 -26.74 -15.27
CA THR A 96 1.81 -27.07 -14.46
C THR A 96 1.77 -26.47 -13.06
N VAL A 97 2.50 -27.09 -12.14
CA VAL A 97 2.70 -26.57 -10.77
C VAL A 97 3.32 -25.17 -10.79
N GLN A 98 4.20 -24.88 -11.74
CA GLN A 98 4.82 -23.55 -11.86
C GLN A 98 3.82 -22.48 -12.28
N GLU A 99 2.91 -22.82 -13.21
CA GLU A 99 1.83 -21.93 -13.61
C GLU A 99 0.89 -21.65 -12.43
N TYR A 100 0.57 -22.68 -11.65
CA TYR A 100 -0.23 -22.53 -10.43
C TYR A 100 0.42 -21.58 -9.41
N LYS A 101 1.70 -21.79 -9.09
CA LYS A 101 2.43 -20.92 -8.15
C LYS A 101 2.48 -19.47 -8.63
N THR A 102 2.68 -19.27 -9.93
CA THR A 102 2.73 -17.93 -10.54
C THR A 102 1.37 -17.23 -10.46
N TYR A 103 0.29 -17.94 -10.79
CA TYR A 103 -1.07 -17.44 -10.68
C TYR A 103 -1.41 -17.07 -9.22
N LEU A 104 -1.16 -18.00 -8.29
CA LEU A 104 -1.45 -17.81 -6.87
C LEU A 104 -0.69 -16.62 -6.29
N GLY A 105 0.57 -16.44 -6.66
CA GLY A 105 1.37 -15.28 -6.25
C GLY A 105 0.76 -13.95 -6.70
N LYS A 106 0.41 -13.84 -7.99
CA LYS A 106 -0.23 -12.63 -8.54
C LYS A 106 -1.59 -12.35 -7.90
N PHE A 107 -2.41 -13.38 -7.77
CA PHE A 107 -3.73 -13.27 -7.14
C PHE A 107 -3.61 -12.81 -5.68
N SER A 108 -2.69 -13.41 -4.92
CA SER A 108 -2.48 -13.08 -3.51
C SER A 108 -1.96 -11.64 -3.32
N ALA A 109 -1.09 -11.16 -4.20
CA ALA A 109 -0.60 -9.79 -4.16
C ALA A 109 -1.73 -8.77 -4.38
N ILE A 110 -2.55 -8.98 -5.42
CA ILE A 110 -3.71 -8.13 -5.72
C ILE A 110 -4.71 -8.15 -4.56
N LEU A 111 -5.07 -9.35 -4.08
CA LEU A 111 -6.04 -9.48 -3.00
C LEU A 111 -5.55 -8.81 -1.70
N THR A 112 -4.28 -9.00 -1.35
CA THR A 112 -3.68 -8.38 -0.17
C THR A 112 -3.72 -6.86 -0.27
N TYR A 113 -3.44 -6.30 -1.44
CA TYR A 113 -3.54 -4.86 -1.69
C TYR A 113 -4.98 -4.36 -1.48
N LEU A 114 -5.96 -5.03 -2.10
CA LEU A 114 -7.37 -4.66 -1.98
C LEU A 114 -7.87 -4.75 -0.54
N ILE A 115 -7.49 -5.78 0.22
CA ILE A 115 -7.86 -5.90 1.65
C ILE A 115 -7.25 -4.76 2.47
N LYS A 116 -5.99 -4.38 2.22
CA LYS A 116 -5.32 -3.28 2.92
C LYS A 116 -6.01 -1.93 2.67
N LYS A 117 -6.43 -1.67 1.43
CA LYS A 117 -7.10 -0.42 1.03
C LYS A 117 -8.62 -0.42 1.28
N ALA A 118 -9.25 -1.58 1.44
CA ALA A 118 -10.69 -1.69 1.69
C ALA A 118 -11.09 -1.23 3.10
N ALA A 119 -12.25 -0.56 3.18
CA ALA A 119 -12.92 -0.25 4.43
C ALA A 119 -13.27 -1.52 5.22
N PRO A 120 -13.36 -1.47 6.57
CA PRO A 120 -13.62 -2.65 7.41
C PRO A 120 -14.87 -3.46 7.00
N SER A 121 -15.92 -2.78 6.51
CA SER A 121 -17.14 -3.41 6.01
C SER A 121 -16.93 -4.19 4.70
N GLN A 122 -15.99 -3.79 3.85
CA GLN A 122 -15.71 -4.43 2.56
C GLN A 122 -14.66 -5.55 2.66
N ARG A 123 -13.81 -5.55 3.69
CA ARG A 123 -12.79 -6.60 3.92
C ARG A 123 -13.38 -8.01 3.99
N ARG A 124 -14.54 -8.17 4.65
CA ARG A 124 -15.23 -9.48 4.76
C ARG A 124 -15.63 -10.06 3.41
N ARG A 125 -16.03 -9.23 2.44
CA ARG A 125 -16.37 -9.65 1.07
C ARG A 125 -15.16 -10.03 0.24
N LEU A 126 -14.03 -9.33 0.40
CA LEU A 126 -12.81 -9.63 -0.34
C LEU A 126 -12.17 -10.94 0.16
N ILE A 127 -12.19 -11.20 1.47
CA ILE A 127 -11.67 -12.43 2.08
C ILE A 127 -12.42 -13.69 1.59
N SER A 128 -13.68 -13.56 1.17
CA SER A 128 -14.47 -14.70 0.65
C SER A 128 -14.27 -15.00 -0.85
N ILE A 129 -13.68 -14.08 -1.63
CA ILE A 129 -13.47 -14.25 -3.09
C ILE A 129 -12.60 -15.48 -3.43
N PRO A 130 -11.48 -15.75 -2.72
CA PRO A 130 -10.70 -16.95 -2.97
C PRO A 130 -11.56 -18.21 -2.88
N ASN A 131 -12.37 -18.34 -1.83
CA ASN A 131 -13.19 -19.52 -1.61
C ASN A 131 -14.21 -19.72 -2.73
N SER A 132 -14.89 -18.67 -3.20
CA SER A 132 -15.90 -18.81 -4.27
C SER A 132 -15.31 -19.19 -5.64
N ILE A 133 -14.06 -18.80 -5.94
CA ILE A 133 -13.40 -19.16 -7.20
C ILE A 133 -12.97 -20.63 -7.20
N PHE A 134 -12.63 -21.19 -6.04
CA PHE A 134 -12.19 -22.59 -5.90
C PHE A 134 -13.33 -23.57 -5.60
N THR A 135 -14.48 -23.13 -5.06
CA THR A 135 -15.62 -24.03 -4.77
C THR A 135 -16.52 -24.30 -5.97
N ASN A 136 -16.50 -23.46 -7.02
CA ASN A 136 -17.31 -23.68 -8.22
C ASN A 136 -16.80 -24.80 -9.16
N LYS A 137 -15.84 -25.63 -8.70
CA LYS A 137 -15.35 -26.80 -9.44
C LYS A 137 -15.70 -28.16 -8.80
N SER A 138 -16.49 -28.19 -7.72
CA SER A 138 -16.82 -29.42 -7.00
C SER A 138 -18.28 -29.89 -7.09
N GLU A 139 -19.12 -29.30 -7.95
CA GLU A 139 -20.55 -29.68 -8.08
C GLU A 139 -20.98 -30.09 -9.51
N GLU A 140 -20.07 -30.57 -10.35
CA GLU A 140 -20.44 -31.28 -11.58
C GLU A 140 -19.88 -32.70 -11.58
N HIS A 141 -20.55 -33.63 -10.88
CA HIS A 141 -20.57 -35.07 -11.18
C HIS A 141 -21.89 -35.69 -10.73
#